data_AF-A0A962X231-F1
#
_entry.id   AF-A0A962X231-F1
#
_cell.length_a   1.000
_cell.length_b   1.000
_cell.length_c   1.000
_cell.angle_alpha   90.00
_cell.angle_beta   90.00
_cell.angle_gamma   90.00
#
_symmetry.space_group_name_H-M   'P 1'
#
loop_
_entity.id
_entity.type
_entity.pdbx_description
1 polymer ?
#
loop_
_entity_poly.entity_id
_entity_poly.type
_entity_poly.pdbx_seq_one_letter_code
_entity_poly.pdbx_strand_id
1 'polypeptide(L)'
;MTTRLIQKHLFKGSREFELVDDYVDVRIKAPFGREERLRVMLTVLDPEPVIGEGSLEFNSRVNGEPLLSLLLGKPDTEAFNAFVGTLKQRARDEFHAFAGLRPAAQKEAAATMLFEEPAPFDAAARQPTANKNLDAVRIGESIQLLREYLDDRDIEPLIAALEALEADPQSETLVTQAMDAFNALGSRQGAVLTYAPYVGIILADDPFSW
;
A
#
# COMPACT_ATOMS: atom_id res chain seq x y z
N MET A 1 -10.19 -26.25 -6.21
CA MET A 1 -10.16 -26.27 -7.70
C MET A 1 -8.87 -25.62 -8.16
N THR A 2 -7.95 -26.37 -8.74
CA THR A 2 -6.67 -25.85 -9.23
C THR A 2 -6.89 -25.19 -10.59
N THR A 3 -6.63 -23.89 -10.70
CA THR A 3 -6.82 -23.15 -11.96
C THR A 3 -5.46 -22.90 -12.57
N ARG A 4 -5.26 -23.28 -13.83
CA ARG A 4 -3.98 -23.18 -14.53
C ARG A 4 -4.12 -22.39 -15.81
N LEU A 5 -3.19 -21.46 -16.03
CA LEU A 5 -3.07 -20.67 -17.25
C LEU A 5 -1.76 -21.01 -17.95
N ILE A 6 -1.82 -21.41 -19.22
CA ILE A 6 -0.63 -21.75 -20.01
C ILE A 6 -0.54 -20.78 -21.20
N GLN A 7 0.53 -20.00 -21.24
CA GLN A 7 0.82 -19.06 -22.31
C GLN A 7 2.03 -19.56 -23.11
N LYS A 8 1.80 -20.02 -24.34
CA LYS A 8 2.86 -20.48 -25.24
C LYS A 8 3.14 -19.42 -26.30
N HIS A 9 4.40 -19.06 -26.48
CA HIS A 9 4.83 -18.11 -27.49
C HIS A 9 6.04 -18.66 -28.26
N LEU A 10 5.91 -18.79 -29.59
CA LEU A 10 6.94 -19.41 -30.44
C LEU A 10 8.33 -18.78 -30.30
N PHE A 11 8.40 -17.47 -30.05
CA PHE A 11 9.69 -16.74 -29.92
C PHE A 11 10.07 -16.35 -28.49
N LYS A 12 9.15 -16.46 -27.52
CA LYS A 12 9.35 -16.00 -26.13
C LYS A 12 9.32 -17.13 -25.10
N GLY A 13 9.07 -18.37 -25.55
CA GLY A 13 9.01 -19.55 -24.68
C GLY A 13 7.61 -19.85 -24.18
N SER A 14 7.49 -20.65 -23.12
CA SER A 14 6.22 -20.96 -22.46
C SER A 14 6.21 -20.47 -21.02
N ARG A 15 5.11 -19.83 -20.62
CA ARG A 15 4.81 -19.46 -19.24
C ARG A 15 3.62 -20.25 -18.77
N GLU A 16 3.72 -20.83 -17.59
CA GLU A 16 2.63 -21.58 -16.96
C GLU A 16 2.41 -20.99 -15.57
N PHE A 17 1.16 -20.70 -15.25
CA PHE A 17 0.74 -20.17 -13.96
C PHE A 17 -0.25 -21.16 -13.37
N GLU A 18 0.03 -21.66 -12.18
CA GLU A 18 -0.83 -22.61 -11.48
C GLU A 18 -1.21 -22.04 -10.13
N LEU A 19 -2.50 -21.81 -9.93
CA LEU A 19 -3.06 -21.29 -8.68
C LEU A 19 -3.30 -22.46 -7.73
N VAL A 20 -2.45 -22.56 -6.70
CA VAL A 20 -2.45 -23.64 -5.70
C VAL A 20 -2.75 -23.02 -4.34
N ASP A 21 -3.95 -23.28 -3.82
CA ASP A 21 -4.42 -22.79 -2.53
C ASP A 21 -4.13 -21.30 -2.30
N ASP A 22 -3.08 -20.98 -1.52
CA ASP A 22 -2.63 -19.66 -1.08
C ASP A 22 -1.48 -19.04 -1.90
N TYR A 23 -1.00 -19.72 -2.96
CA TYR A 23 0.07 -19.21 -3.83
C TYR A 23 -0.16 -19.49 -5.33
N VAL A 24 0.64 -18.81 -6.16
CA VAL A 24 0.77 -19.06 -7.60
C VAL A 24 2.16 -19.66 -7.86
N ASP A 25 2.20 -20.86 -8.41
CA ASP A 25 3.41 -21.45 -8.99
C ASP A 25 3.53 -20.95 -10.43
N VAL A 26 4.66 -20.31 -10.74
CA VAL A 26 4.95 -19.74 -12.03
C VAL A 26 6.12 -20.51 -12.63
N ARG A 27 5.92 -21.09 -13.80
CA ARG A 27 6.97 -21.79 -14.56
C ARG A 27 7.21 -21.08 -15.86
N ILE A 28 8.41 -20.54 -16.03
CA ILE A 28 8.81 -19.83 -17.24
C ILE A 28 9.91 -20.65 -17.90
N LYS A 29 9.66 -21.09 -19.14
CA LYS A 29 10.61 -21.82 -19.96
C LYS A 29 10.98 -20.98 -21.16
N ALA A 30 12.20 -20.44 -21.16
CA ALA A 30 12.74 -19.73 -22.30
C ALA A 30 13.02 -20.70 -23.49
N PRO A 31 12.91 -20.24 -24.75
CA PRO A 31 13.02 -21.12 -25.92
C PRO A 31 14.40 -21.76 -26.10
N PHE A 32 15.45 -21.18 -25.51
CA PHE A 32 16.83 -21.71 -25.50
C PHE A 32 17.49 -21.59 -24.12
N GLY A 33 16.70 -21.40 -23.05
CA GLY A 33 17.19 -21.13 -21.70
C GLY A 33 16.74 -22.17 -20.67
N ARG A 34 17.06 -21.89 -19.40
CA ARG A 34 16.66 -22.75 -18.26
C ARG A 34 15.18 -22.55 -17.94
N GLU A 35 14.58 -23.56 -17.31
CA GLU A 35 13.27 -23.44 -16.71
C GLU A 35 13.40 -22.71 -15.36
N GLU A 36 12.68 -21.62 -15.21
CA GLU A 36 12.59 -20.84 -13.98
C GLU A 36 11.27 -21.17 -13.29
N ARG A 37 11.33 -21.39 -11.98
CA ARG A 37 10.16 -21.62 -11.13
C ARG A 37 10.12 -20.59 -10.02
N LEU A 38 9.01 -19.89 -9.91
CA LEU A 38 8.77 -18.87 -8.91
C LEU A 38 7.50 -19.23 -8.14
N ARG A 39 7.51 -19.01 -6.83
CA ARG A 39 6.33 -19.14 -5.99
C ARG A 39 5.95 -17.77 -5.46
N VAL A 40 4.76 -17.31 -5.79
CA VAL A 40 4.26 -16.00 -5.37
C VAL A 40 3.08 -16.21 -4.44
N MET A 41 3.16 -15.73 -3.20
CA MET A 41 2.04 -15.84 -2.25
C MET A 41 0.91 -14.87 -2.63
N LEU A 42 -0.34 -15.31 -2.50
CA LEU A 42 -1.51 -14.50 -2.83
C LEU A 42 -1.72 -13.35 -1.84
N THR A 43 -1.27 -13.51 -0.60
CA THR A 43 -1.36 -12.50 0.47
C THR A 43 -0.58 -11.23 0.16
N VAL A 44 0.56 -11.35 -0.55
CA VAL A 44 1.40 -10.21 -0.92
C VAL A 44 1.05 -9.62 -2.28
N LEU A 45 0.12 -10.24 -3.02
CA LEU A 45 -0.24 -9.86 -4.38
C LEU A 45 -1.39 -8.85 -4.38
N ASP A 46 -1.21 -7.69 -5.00
CA ASP A 46 -2.26 -6.70 -5.21
C ASP A 46 -3.31 -7.28 -6.18
N PRO A 47 -4.60 -7.35 -5.78
CA PRO A 47 -5.66 -7.88 -6.61
C PRO A 47 -6.05 -6.93 -7.75
N GLU A 48 -5.53 -5.70 -7.77
CA GLU A 48 -5.77 -4.73 -8.83
C GLU A 48 -4.57 -4.68 -9.78
N PRO A 49 -4.59 -5.48 -10.87
CA PRO A 49 -3.50 -5.49 -11.82
C PRO A 49 -3.49 -4.22 -12.68
N VAL A 50 -2.28 -3.79 -13.01
CA VAL A 50 -2.02 -2.66 -13.90
C VAL A 50 -1.80 -3.17 -15.32
N ILE A 51 -2.33 -2.45 -16.31
CA ILE A 51 -2.10 -2.78 -17.73
C ILE A 51 -0.79 -2.11 -18.15
N GLY A 52 0.25 -2.92 -18.38
CA GLY A 52 1.54 -2.49 -18.93
C GLY A 52 1.60 -2.60 -20.45
N GLU A 53 2.81 -2.48 -21.04
CA GLU A 53 3.05 -2.55 -22.48
C GLU A 53 2.82 -3.97 -23.07
N GLY A 54 1.55 -4.39 -23.15
CA GLY A 54 1.14 -5.68 -23.70
C GLY A 54 1.05 -6.82 -22.67
N SER A 55 1.16 -6.51 -21.39
CA SER A 55 0.97 -7.43 -20.26
C SER A 55 0.03 -6.86 -19.20
N LEU A 56 -0.61 -7.76 -18.47
CA LEU A 56 -1.33 -7.48 -17.24
C LEU A 56 -0.41 -7.82 -16.07
N GLU A 57 -0.06 -6.81 -15.28
CA GLU A 57 0.93 -6.90 -14.20
C GLU A 57 0.24 -6.88 -12.85
N PHE A 58 0.49 -7.90 -12.03
CA PHE A 58 0.08 -7.92 -10.64
C PHE A 58 1.26 -7.52 -9.78
N ASN A 59 1.08 -6.42 -9.07
CA ASN A 59 2.13 -5.83 -8.25
C ASN A 59 2.10 -6.40 -6.84
N SER A 60 3.22 -6.28 -6.14
CA SER A 60 3.34 -6.53 -4.72
C SER A 60 2.62 -5.44 -3.93
N ARG A 61 1.80 -5.82 -2.95
CA ARG A 61 1.23 -4.86 -1.98
C ARG A 61 2.28 -4.23 -1.07
N VAL A 62 3.45 -4.86 -0.94
CA VAL A 62 4.48 -4.46 0.01
C VAL A 62 5.38 -3.38 -0.57
N ASN A 63 5.85 -3.58 -1.80
CA ASN A 63 6.82 -2.69 -2.45
C ASN A 63 6.34 -2.13 -3.80
N GLY A 64 5.16 -2.50 -4.28
CA GLY A 64 4.61 -2.01 -5.54
C GLY A 64 5.25 -2.59 -6.82
N GLU A 65 6.21 -3.50 -6.70
CA GLU A 65 6.92 -4.08 -7.85
C GLU A 65 6.10 -5.20 -8.52
N PRO A 66 6.24 -5.40 -9.85
CA PRO A 66 5.51 -6.45 -10.58
C PRO A 66 5.99 -7.85 -10.18
N LEU A 67 5.11 -8.64 -9.58
CA LEU A 67 5.37 -10.03 -9.18
C LEU A 67 4.89 -11.05 -10.21
N LEU A 68 3.78 -10.75 -10.91
CA LEU A 68 3.27 -11.58 -11.99
C LEU A 68 3.02 -10.73 -13.23
N SER A 69 3.49 -11.18 -14.38
CA SER A 69 3.25 -10.52 -15.66
C SER A 69 2.61 -11.51 -16.64
N LEU A 70 1.30 -11.33 -16.87
CA LEU A 70 0.50 -12.15 -17.77
C LEU A 70 0.43 -11.46 -19.13
N LEU A 71 0.81 -12.15 -20.21
CA LEU A 71 0.79 -11.54 -21.55
C LEU A 71 -0.65 -11.41 -22.07
N LEU A 72 -1.03 -10.25 -22.61
CA LEU A 72 -2.36 -10.03 -23.19
C LEU A 72 -2.49 -10.60 -24.62
N GLY A 73 -1.36 -10.85 -25.29
CA GLY A 73 -1.26 -11.07 -26.73
C GLY A 73 -1.45 -12.50 -27.28
N LYS A 74 -2.35 -13.33 -26.73
CA LYS A 74 -2.67 -14.76 -27.05
C LYS A 74 -2.08 -15.76 -26.03
N PRO A 75 -2.82 -16.78 -25.51
CA PRO A 75 -4.04 -17.43 -26.03
C PRO A 75 -5.25 -17.44 -25.06
N ASP A 76 -6.38 -17.97 -25.55
CA ASP A 76 -7.67 -18.23 -24.88
C ASP A 76 -8.14 -17.15 -23.90
N THR A 77 -8.83 -16.14 -24.45
CA THR A 77 -9.41 -15.02 -23.70
C THR A 77 -10.35 -15.48 -22.58
N GLU A 78 -11.02 -16.62 -22.75
CA GLU A 78 -11.93 -17.17 -21.74
C GLU A 78 -11.13 -17.74 -20.57
N ALA A 79 -10.17 -18.62 -20.83
CA ALA A 79 -9.28 -19.17 -19.81
C ALA A 79 -8.45 -18.08 -19.10
N PHE A 80 -8.00 -17.07 -19.85
CA PHE A 80 -7.29 -15.92 -19.31
C PHE A 80 -8.17 -15.10 -18.36
N ASN A 81 -9.35 -14.69 -18.82
CA ASN A 81 -10.26 -13.89 -18.00
C ASN A 81 -10.75 -14.67 -16.76
N ALA A 82 -11.02 -15.97 -16.91
CA ALA A 82 -11.39 -16.84 -15.79
C ALA A 82 -10.25 -16.97 -14.77
N PHE A 83 -9.01 -17.14 -15.24
CA PHE A 83 -7.83 -17.19 -14.36
C PHE A 83 -7.63 -15.86 -13.63
N VAL A 84 -7.66 -14.73 -14.36
CA VAL A 84 -7.52 -13.39 -13.79
C VAL A 84 -8.62 -13.13 -12.76
N GLY A 85 -9.88 -13.42 -13.07
CA GLY A 85 -10.99 -13.26 -12.13
C GLY A 85 -10.79 -14.08 -10.86
N THR A 86 -10.40 -15.36 -11.01
CA THR A 86 -10.13 -16.25 -9.88
C THR A 86 -8.93 -15.77 -9.04
N LEU A 87 -7.86 -15.33 -9.69
CA LEU A 87 -6.67 -14.81 -9.02
C LEU A 87 -6.98 -13.56 -8.21
N LYS A 88 -7.73 -12.61 -8.79
CA LYS A 88 -8.21 -11.41 -8.08
C LYS A 88 -9.05 -11.76 -6.85
N GLN A 89 -9.99 -12.67 -7.02
CA GLN A 89 -10.88 -13.10 -5.93
C GLN A 89 -10.07 -13.76 -4.81
N ARG A 90 -9.20 -14.73 -5.13
CA ARG A 90 -8.40 -15.40 -4.10
C ARG A 90 -7.39 -14.48 -3.43
N ALA A 91 -6.73 -13.60 -4.18
CA ALA A 91 -5.83 -12.61 -3.57
C ALA A 91 -6.56 -11.71 -2.57
N ARG A 92 -7.82 -11.33 -2.86
CA ARG A 92 -8.67 -10.60 -1.90
C ARG A 92 -9.05 -11.47 -0.70
N ASP A 93 -9.54 -12.69 -0.95
CA ASP A 93 -10.02 -13.59 0.09
C ASP A 93 -8.89 -14.02 1.04
N GLU A 94 -7.72 -14.38 0.52
CA GLU A 94 -6.55 -14.76 1.32
C GLU A 94 -6.01 -13.58 2.12
N PHE A 95 -5.99 -12.38 1.55
CA PHE A 95 -5.61 -11.20 2.30
C PHE A 95 -6.62 -10.88 3.40
N HIS A 96 -7.92 -10.94 3.12
CA HIS A 96 -8.94 -10.76 4.15
C HIS A 96 -8.84 -11.83 5.24
N ALA A 97 -8.57 -13.09 4.89
CA ALA A 97 -8.36 -14.15 5.86
C ALA A 97 -7.11 -13.90 6.72
N PHE A 98 -6.01 -13.47 6.10
CA PHE A 98 -4.77 -13.10 6.78
C PHE A 98 -4.94 -11.89 7.69
N ALA A 99 -5.70 -10.87 7.25
CA ALA A 99 -6.02 -9.66 8.01
C ALA A 99 -7.14 -9.86 9.05
N GLY A 100 -7.72 -11.06 9.18
CA GLY A 100 -8.79 -11.35 10.13
C GLY A 100 -10.19 -10.82 9.74
N LEU A 101 -10.38 -10.38 8.51
CA LEU A 101 -11.60 -9.72 7.99
C LEU A 101 -12.62 -10.69 7.36
N ARG A 102 -12.67 -11.97 7.76
CA ARG A 102 -13.61 -12.93 7.16
C ARG A 102 -15.07 -12.54 7.41
N PRO A 103 -15.94 -12.47 6.38
CA PRO A 103 -17.38 -12.51 6.56
C PRO A 103 -17.83 -13.97 6.55
N ALA A 104 -17.55 -14.71 7.62
CA ALA A 104 -18.13 -16.03 7.82
C ALA A 104 -18.62 -16.16 9.26
N ALA A 105 -19.95 -16.33 9.39
CA ALA A 105 -20.74 -16.54 10.61
C ALA A 105 -21.20 -15.31 11.42
N GLN A 106 -21.57 -14.20 10.76
CA GLN A 106 -22.28 -13.09 11.43
C GLN A 106 -23.78 -13.38 11.74
N LYS A 107 -24.26 -14.62 11.52
CA LYS A 107 -25.66 -15.00 11.84
C LYS A 107 -25.85 -15.79 13.13
N GLU A 108 -24.81 -16.39 13.71
CA GLU A 108 -24.94 -17.15 14.96
C GLU A 108 -24.13 -16.57 16.13
N ALA A 109 -23.16 -15.70 15.87
CA ALA A 109 -22.38 -15.03 16.92
C ALA A 109 -23.05 -13.76 17.51
N ALA A 110 -24.16 -13.29 16.93
CA ALA A 110 -24.87 -12.10 17.41
C ALA A 110 -25.72 -12.35 18.69
N ALA A 111 -25.95 -13.61 19.07
CA ALA A 111 -26.82 -13.95 20.20
C ALA A 111 -26.08 -14.20 21.52
N THR A 112 -24.74 -14.26 21.52
CA THR A 112 -23.97 -14.66 22.72
C THR A 112 -22.83 -13.71 23.08
N MET A 113 -22.61 -12.64 22.32
CA MET A 113 -21.66 -11.61 22.71
C MET A 113 -22.34 -10.67 23.72
N LEU A 114 -22.21 -11.01 25.01
CA LEU A 114 -22.22 -10.01 26.06
C LEU A 114 -21.27 -8.90 25.62
N PHE A 115 -21.80 -7.70 25.42
CA PHE A 115 -20.98 -6.50 25.24
C PHE A 115 -20.17 -6.33 26.52
N GLU A 116 -18.94 -6.83 26.51
CA GLU A 116 -17.92 -6.32 27.43
C GLU A 116 -17.52 -4.97 26.85
N GLU A 117 -17.94 -3.91 27.54
CA GLU A 117 -17.55 -2.54 27.23
C GLU A 117 -16.02 -2.52 27.05
N PRO A 118 -15.51 -2.03 25.91
CA PRO A 118 -14.06 -2.03 25.68
C PRO A 118 -13.42 -1.26 26.82
N ALA A 119 -12.38 -1.86 27.42
CA ALA A 119 -11.62 -1.22 28.48
C ALA A 119 -11.25 0.21 28.03
N PRO A 120 -11.34 1.21 28.93
CA PRO A 120 -10.91 2.56 28.59
C PRO A 120 -9.47 2.47 28.09
N PHE A 121 -9.20 3.05 26.92
CA PHE A 121 -7.85 3.18 26.41
C PHE A 121 -7.04 3.92 27.47
N ASP A 122 -6.16 3.21 28.18
CA ASP A 122 -5.23 3.83 29.08
C ASP A 122 -4.37 4.78 28.24
N ALA A 123 -4.54 6.07 28.47
CA ALA A 123 -3.72 7.14 27.92
C ALA A 123 -2.32 7.12 28.58
N ALA A 124 -1.72 5.93 28.67
CA ALA A 124 -0.38 5.73 29.18
C ALA A 124 0.60 6.21 28.11
N ALA A 125 1.05 7.46 28.32
CA ALA A 125 2.26 8.09 27.80
C ALA A 125 2.83 7.49 26.51
N ARG A 126 2.47 8.11 25.38
CA ARG A 126 3.19 7.96 24.11
C ARG A 126 4.68 8.21 24.36
N GLN A 127 5.50 7.20 24.12
CA GLN A 127 6.96 7.36 24.14
C GLN A 127 7.41 7.99 22.81
N PRO A 128 8.35 8.95 22.83
CA PRO A 128 8.79 9.63 21.62
C PRO A 128 9.52 8.67 20.69
N THR A 129 9.16 8.76 19.40
CA THR A 129 9.64 7.92 18.30
C THR A 129 11.06 8.27 17.89
N ALA A 130 11.78 7.27 17.37
CA ALA A 130 13.14 7.35 16.85
C ALA A 130 13.40 8.57 15.94
N ASN A 131 14.61 9.14 16.06
CA ASN A 131 15.11 10.28 15.27
C ASN A 131 14.89 10.08 13.77
N LYS A 132 13.87 10.74 13.21
CA LYS A 132 13.74 10.91 11.77
C LYS A 132 14.74 11.95 11.32
N ASN A 133 15.65 11.56 10.43
CA ASN A 133 16.55 12.51 9.79
C ASN A 133 15.77 13.30 8.73
N LEU A 134 15.02 14.32 9.18
CA LEU A 134 14.18 15.16 8.33
C LEU A 134 15.07 16.06 7.46
N ASP A 135 14.69 16.19 6.20
CA ASP A 135 15.45 16.93 5.18
C ASP A 135 14.91 18.36 5.07
N ALA A 136 15.69 19.34 5.56
CA ALA A 136 15.34 20.75 5.51
C ALA A 136 14.97 21.22 4.09
N VAL A 137 15.67 20.73 3.06
CA VAL A 137 15.41 21.13 1.66
C VAL A 137 13.99 20.76 1.25
N ARG A 138 13.54 19.56 1.62
CA ARG A 138 12.19 19.08 1.31
C ARG A 138 11.11 19.78 2.14
N ILE A 139 11.44 20.25 3.35
CA ILE A 139 10.54 21.09 4.15
C ILE A 139 10.36 22.45 3.45
N GLY A 140 11.45 23.07 2.99
CA GLY A 140 11.41 24.32 2.22
C GLY A 140 10.60 24.21 0.92
N GLU A 141 10.80 23.13 0.15
CA GLU A 141 9.99 22.84 -1.06
C GLU A 141 8.50 22.70 -0.73
N SER A 142 8.17 22.05 0.39
CA SER A 142 6.80 21.90 0.85
C SER A 142 6.16 23.24 1.21
N ILE A 143 6.88 24.11 1.92
CA ILE A 143 6.43 25.46 2.26
C ILE A 143 6.14 26.26 0.99
N GLN A 144 7.02 26.18 -0.01
CA GLN A 144 6.85 26.89 -1.28
C GLN A 144 5.57 26.44 -2.02
N LEU A 145 5.36 25.12 -2.13
CA LEU A 145 4.17 24.57 -2.80
C LEU A 145 2.89 24.97 -2.05
N LEU A 146 2.90 24.94 -0.72
CA LEU A 146 1.73 25.35 0.06
C LEU A 146 1.39 26.83 -0.15
N ARG A 147 2.39 27.72 -0.18
CA ARG A 147 2.20 29.15 -0.47
C ARG A 147 1.72 29.42 -1.90
N GLU A 148 2.15 28.61 -2.86
CA GLU A 148 1.75 28.77 -4.26
C GLU A 148 0.30 28.35 -4.50
N TYR A 149 -0.16 27.28 -3.85
CA TYR A 149 -1.43 26.63 -4.17
C TYR A 149 -2.54 26.83 -3.13
N LEU A 150 -2.25 27.33 -1.93
CA LEU A 150 -3.22 27.56 -0.85
C LEU A 150 -3.22 29.04 -0.39
N ASP A 151 -4.35 29.51 0.14
CA ASP A 151 -4.44 30.86 0.72
C ASP A 151 -3.67 30.88 2.04
N ASP A 152 -2.59 31.68 2.09
CA ASP A 152 -1.68 31.79 3.22
C ASP A 152 -2.40 32.03 4.56
N ARG A 153 -3.51 32.78 4.57
CA ARG A 153 -4.24 33.14 5.80
C ARG A 153 -4.82 31.94 6.55
N ASP A 154 -5.09 30.88 5.80
CA ASP A 154 -5.77 29.69 6.28
C ASP A 154 -4.82 28.60 6.77
N ILE A 155 -3.54 28.71 6.40
CA ILE A 155 -2.48 27.75 6.72
C ILE A 155 -1.26 28.41 7.39
N GLU A 156 -1.31 29.70 7.68
CA GLU A 156 -0.24 30.48 8.31
C GLU A 156 0.34 29.81 9.56
N PRO A 157 -0.47 29.25 10.49
CA PRO A 157 0.08 28.55 11.66
C PRO A 157 0.90 27.31 11.29
N LEU A 158 0.50 26.58 10.23
CA LEU A 158 1.25 25.43 9.73
C LEU A 158 2.53 25.87 9.03
N ILE A 159 2.47 26.91 8.20
CA ILE A 159 3.65 27.46 7.51
C ILE A 159 4.70 27.92 8.53
N ALA A 160 4.30 28.66 9.57
CA ALA A 160 5.20 29.10 10.62
C ALA A 160 5.85 27.93 11.38
N ALA A 161 5.09 26.86 11.66
CA ALA A 161 5.62 25.66 12.30
C ALA A 161 6.60 24.91 11.39
N LEU A 162 6.33 24.83 10.08
CA LEU A 162 7.23 24.21 9.11
C LEU A 162 8.51 25.03 8.90
N GLU A 163 8.45 26.36 8.88
CA GLU A 163 9.64 27.23 8.78
C GLU A 163 10.54 27.08 10.02
N ALA A 164 9.95 26.97 11.20
CA ALA A 164 10.71 26.67 12.42
C ALA A 164 11.38 25.30 12.32
N LEU A 165 10.64 24.28 11.86
CA LEU A 165 11.15 22.93 11.68
C LEU A 165 12.20 22.84 10.56
N GLU A 166 12.13 23.66 9.51
CA GLU A 166 13.17 23.76 8.47
C GLU A 166 14.50 24.23 9.06
N ALA A 167 14.46 25.17 10.01
CA ALA A 167 15.66 25.69 10.68
C ALA A 167 16.30 24.70 11.65
N ASP A 168 15.49 23.81 12.26
CA ASP A 168 15.95 22.73 13.13
C ASP A 168 15.15 21.43 12.90
N PRO A 169 15.46 20.67 11.83
CA PRO A 169 14.68 19.50 11.43
C PRO A 169 14.75 18.32 12.38
N GLN A 170 15.65 18.37 13.38
CA GLN A 170 15.82 17.29 14.35
C GLN A 170 15.11 17.58 15.67
N SER A 171 14.39 18.71 15.76
CA SER A 171 13.67 19.09 16.98
C SER A 171 12.32 18.38 17.07
N GLU A 172 12.20 17.41 17.97
CA GLU A 172 10.94 16.74 18.30
C GLU A 172 9.83 17.72 18.74
N THR A 173 10.22 18.81 19.40
CA THR A 173 9.29 19.86 19.82
C THR A 173 8.68 20.57 18.61
N LEU A 174 9.48 20.86 17.59
CA LEU A 174 9.01 21.52 16.36
C LEU A 174 8.18 20.57 15.50
N VAL A 175 8.52 19.28 15.48
CA VAL A 175 7.67 18.25 14.84
C VAL A 175 6.30 18.20 15.49
N THR A 176 6.25 18.25 16.83
CA THR A 176 4.98 18.26 17.59
C THR A 176 4.17 19.52 17.30
N GLN A 177 4.82 20.69 17.22
CA GLN A 177 4.15 21.94 16.86
C GLN A 177 3.59 21.92 15.43
N ALA A 178 4.32 21.36 14.47
CA ALA A 178 3.85 21.18 13.10
C ALA A 178 2.65 20.22 13.04
N MET A 179 2.66 19.17 13.86
CA MET A 179 1.53 18.23 14.00
C MET A 179 0.29 18.90 14.59
N ASP A 180 0.44 19.67 15.65
CA ASP A 180 -0.67 20.41 16.27
C ASP A 180 -1.27 21.44 15.29
N ALA A 181 -0.41 22.18 14.59
CA ALA A 181 -0.83 23.14 13.57
C ALA A 181 -1.55 22.46 12.40
N PHE A 182 -1.06 21.30 11.94
CA PHE A 182 -1.71 20.50 10.90
C PHE A 182 -3.08 19.97 11.36
N ASN A 183 -3.17 19.46 12.58
CA ASN A 183 -4.42 18.94 13.15
C ASN A 183 -5.50 20.03 13.27
N ALA A 184 -5.10 21.28 13.54
CA ALA A 184 -5.99 22.43 13.60
C ALA A 184 -6.62 22.84 12.25
N LEU A 185 -6.08 22.36 11.12
CA LEU A 185 -6.59 22.72 9.78
C LEU A 185 -7.92 22.04 9.39
N GLY A 186 -8.34 21.01 10.12
CA GLY A 186 -9.58 20.28 9.85
C GLY A 186 -9.64 19.74 8.41
N SER A 187 -10.69 20.09 7.66
CA SER A 187 -10.92 19.58 6.29
C SER A 187 -9.83 19.99 5.28
N ARG A 188 -9.00 21.01 5.59
CA ARG A 188 -7.92 21.47 4.70
C ARG A 188 -6.66 20.59 4.76
N GLN A 189 -6.57 19.66 5.70
CA GLN A 189 -5.48 18.68 5.78
C GLN A 189 -5.29 17.93 4.45
N GLY A 190 -6.39 17.56 3.78
CA GLY A 190 -6.33 16.87 2.49
C GLY A 190 -5.69 17.73 1.39
N ALA A 191 -5.94 19.05 1.39
CA ALA A 191 -5.33 19.97 0.44
C ALA A 191 -3.83 20.15 0.70
N VAL A 192 -3.42 20.23 1.98
CA VAL A 192 -2.00 20.27 2.36
C VAL A 192 -1.27 19.02 1.89
N LEU A 193 -1.82 17.82 2.13
CA LEU A 193 -1.19 16.57 1.70
C LEU A 193 -1.16 16.38 0.18
N THR A 194 -2.08 17.03 -0.55
CA THR A 194 -2.11 17.00 -2.01
C THR A 194 -0.94 17.77 -2.61
N TYR A 195 -0.65 18.97 -2.09
CA TYR A 195 0.42 19.82 -2.63
C TYR A 195 1.77 19.59 -1.98
N ALA A 196 1.81 19.21 -0.70
CA ALA A 196 3.03 18.98 0.05
C ALA A 196 3.03 17.57 0.70
N PRO A 197 3.21 16.50 -0.09
CA PRO A 197 3.18 15.13 0.43
C PRO A 197 4.28 14.85 1.47
N TYR A 198 5.38 15.61 1.46
CA TYR A 198 6.45 15.48 2.44
C TYR A 198 5.99 15.86 3.87
N VAL A 199 4.95 16.69 4.02
CA VAL A 199 4.32 16.94 5.32
C VAL A 199 3.79 15.64 5.92
N GLY A 200 3.26 14.71 5.11
CA GLY A 200 2.85 13.39 5.58
C GLY A 200 4.00 12.54 6.13
N ILE A 201 5.22 12.70 5.60
CA ILE A 201 6.43 12.01 6.07
C ILE A 201 6.89 12.57 7.41
N ILE A 202 6.79 13.89 7.60
CA ILE A 202 7.07 14.55 8.88
C ILE A 202 6.12 14.01 9.96
N LEU A 203 4.82 13.95 9.65
CA LEU A 203 3.75 13.65 10.60
C LEU A 203 3.48 12.16 10.86
N ALA A 204 3.92 11.25 9.98
CA ALA A 204 3.76 9.81 10.22
C ALA A 204 4.43 9.43 11.55
N ASP A 205 3.91 8.50 12.35
CA ASP A 205 4.77 7.86 13.35
C ASP A 205 5.73 6.91 12.63
N ASP A 206 6.94 6.70 13.14
CA ASP A 206 7.79 5.62 12.63
C ASP A 206 7.15 4.27 13.00
N PRO A 207 6.57 3.53 12.04
CA PRO A 207 5.89 2.28 12.36
C PRO A 207 6.90 1.15 12.69
N PHE A 208 8.21 1.44 12.61
CA PHE A 208 9.29 0.50 12.88
C PHE A 208 10.14 0.88 14.11
N SER A 209 9.74 1.89 14.90
CA SER A 209 10.39 2.17 16.19
C SER A 209 9.92 1.18 17.26
N TRP A 210 10.55 0.00 17.30
CA TRP A 210 10.45 -0.99 18.38
C TRP A 210 11.69 -0.96 19.28
#